data_AF-A0AB35U3B8-F1
#
_entry.id   AF-A0AB35U3B8-F1
#
_cell.length_a   1.000
_cell.length_b   1.000
_cell.length_c   1.000
_cell.angle_alpha   90.00
_cell.angle_beta   90.00
_cell.angle_gamma   90.00
#
_symmetry.space_group_name_H-M   'P 1'
#
loop_
_entity.id
_entity.type
_entity.pdbx_description
1 polymer ?
#
loop_
_entity_poly.entity_id
_entity_poly.type
_entity_poly.pdbx_seq_one_letter_code
_entity_poly.pdbx_strand_id
1 'polypeptide(L)'
;MNEEYELKEVEEALSAANNALDHLYRAKEILSSASTMGILDILGGGMFITFLKQRKMSEAREQMEAAQRALEMFNRELDDVRNMNLHLHLDDFTAFADYFFDNGFTDLFVQGKISDARGQVNHAIQEVSRLQKELQDREEELVYAMDHPAH
;
A
#
# COMPACT_ATOMS: atom_id res chain seq x y z
N MET A 1 8.16 -17.03 25.60
CA MET A 1 7.82 -17.97 24.49
C MET A 1 6.66 -17.44 23.65
N ASN A 2 5.66 -16.75 24.24
CA ASN A 2 4.59 -16.11 23.47
C ASN A 2 5.03 -14.75 22.87
N GLU A 3 5.81 -13.94 23.62
CA GLU A 3 6.22 -12.58 23.19
C GLU A 3 7.26 -12.59 22.06
N GLU A 4 8.23 -13.51 22.09
CA GLU A 4 9.25 -13.63 21.02
C GLU A 4 8.64 -14.10 19.69
N TYR A 5 7.64 -14.98 19.76
CA TYR A 5 6.87 -15.40 18.59
C TYR A 5 6.02 -14.24 18.06
N GLU A 6 5.32 -13.53 18.94
CA GLU A 6 4.52 -12.37 18.57
C GLU A 6 5.36 -11.25 17.95
N LEU A 7 6.55 -10.97 18.50
CA LEU A 7 7.47 -9.98 17.96
C LEU A 7 7.87 -10.32 16.53
N LYS A 8 8.17 -11.60 16.27
CA LYS A 8 8.53 -12.08 14.93
C LYS A 8 7.40 -11.83 13.91
N GLU A 9 6.16 -12.17 14.25
CA GLU A 9 5.01 -11.98 13.36
C GLU A 9 4.72 -10.48 13.13
N VAL A 10 4.90 -9.63 14.14
CA VAL A 10 4.80 -8.17 14.01
C VAL A 10 5.90 -7.62 13.09
N GLU A 11 7.15 -8.08 13.22
CA GLU A 11 8.27 -7.70 12.35
C GLU A 11 8.03 -8.11 10.89
N GLU A 12 7.48 -9.31 10.65
CA GLU A 12 7.10 -9.81 9.32
C GLU A 12 6.01 -8.93 8.69
N ALA A 13 4.97 -8.59 9.45
CA ALA A 13 3.92 -7.67 9.03
C ALA A 13 4.46 -6.25 8.74
N LEU A 14 5.38 -5.73 9.55
CA LEU A 14 6.05 -4.44 9.32
C LEU A 14 6.90 -4.44 8.04
N SER A 15 7.61 -5.53 7.78
CA SER A 15 8.38 -5.71 6.54
C SER A 15 7.46 -5.68 5.32
N ALA A 16 6.34 -6.40 5.37
CA ALA A 16 5.35 -6.41 4.30
C ALA A 16 4.68 -5.03 4.11
N ALA A 17 4.36 -4.32 5.20
CA ALA A 17 3.82 -2.95 5.15
C ALA A 17 4.79 -1.98 4.46
N ASN A 18 6.08 -2.04 4.80
CA ASN A 18 7.12 -1.21 4.17
C ASN A 18 7.24 -1.48 2.68
N ASN A 19 7.19 -2.76 2.27
CA ASN A 19 7.21 -3.15 0.87
C ASN A 19 6.00 -2.60 0.10
N ALA A 20 4.80 -2.73 0.68
CA ALA A 20 3.58 -2.17 0.09
C ALA A 20 3.67 -0.64 -0.06
N LEU A 21 4.15 0.07 0.96
CA LEU A 21 4.31 1.53 0.91
C LEU A 21 5.31 1.96 -0.16
N ASP A 22 6.46 1.29 -0.33
CA ASP A 22 7.44 1.62 -1.37
C ASP A 22 6.81 1.56 -2.78
N HIS A 23 6.07 0.49 -3.09
CA HIS A 23 5.38 0.38 -4.37
C HIS A 23 4.26 1.42 -4.54
N LEU A 24 3.48 1.69 -3.49
CA LEU A 24 2.43 2.70 -3.52
C LEU A 24 2.98 4.12 -3.73
N TYR A 25 4.09 4.47 -3.08
CA TYR A 25 4.75 5.78 -3.27
C TYR A 25 5.31 5.92 -4.69
N ARG A 26 5.94 4.88 -5.25
CA ARG A 26 6.39 4.88 -6.65
C ARG A 26 5.22 5.05 -7.62
N ALA A 27 4.12 4.33 -7.42
CA ALA A 27 2.91 4.49 -8.21
C ALA A 27 2.36 5.93 -8.13
N LYS A 28 2.33 6.52 -6.94
CA LYS A 28 1.90 7.91 -6.71
C LYS A 28 2.76 8.91 -7.47
N GLU A 29 4.08 8.73 -7.48
CA GLU A 29 5.01 9.60 -8.22
C GLU A 29 4.77 9.52 -9.73
N ILE A 30 4.67 8.31 -10.28
CA ILE A 30 4.44 8.11 -11.71
C ILE A 30 3.08 8.71 -12.13
N LEU A 31 2.01 8.42 -11.38
CA LEU A 31 0.67 8.95 -11.65
C LEU A 31 0.61 10.48 -11.54
N SER A 32 1.31 11.07 -10.57
CA SER A 32 1.39 12.53 -10.44
C SER A 32 2.13 13.14 -11.63
N SER A 33 3.21 12.51 -12.08
CA SER A 33 3.96 12.95 -13.25
C SER A 33 3.16 12.83 -14.56
N ALA A 34 2.27 11.84 -14.65
CA ALA A 34 1.38 11.65 -15.80
C ALA A 34 0.21 12.65 -15.80
N SER A 35 -0.31 13.02 -14.62
CA SER A 35 -1.33 14.06 -14.46
C SER A 35 -0.82 15.44 -14.87
N THR A 36 0.42 15.79 -14.49
CA THR A 36 1.05 17.07 -14.87
C THR A 36 1.30 17.19 -16.37
N MET A 37 1.55 16.07 -17.06
CA MET A 37 1.63 16.03 -18.53
C MET A 37 0.27 16.27 -19.20
N GLY A 38 -0.84 15.89 -18.57
CA GLY A 38 -2.20 16.16 -19.08
C GLY A 38 -2.63 17.63 -19.05
N ILE A 39 -1.96 18.49 -18.26
CA ILE A 39 -2.20 19.94 -18.26
C ILE A 39 -1.48 20.62 -19.44
N LEU A 40 -0.37 20.05 -19.91
CA LEU A 40 0.38 20.56 -21.07
C LEU A 40 -0.34 20.31 -22.40
N ASP A 41 -1.29 19.36 -22.46
CA ASP A 41 -2.07 19.04 -23.67
C ASP A 41 -2.99 20.18 -24.14
N ILE A 42 -3.31 21.16 -23.29
CA ILE A 42 -4.22 22.27 -23.63
C ILE A 42 -3.49 23.44 -24.31
N LEU A 43 -2.16 23.53 -24.22
CA LEU A 43 -1.41 24.70 -24.68
C LEU A 43 -0.61 24.51 -25.99
N GLY A 44 -0.54 23.30 -26.58
CA GLY A 44 0.57 22.98 -27.48
C GLY A 44 0.31 22.32 -28.84
N GLY A 45 -0.91 21.93 -29.23
CA GLY A 45 -1.16 21.30 -30.53
C GLY A 45 -0.63 19.86 -30.63
N GLY A 46 -1.56 18.90 -30.65
CA GLY A 46 -1.28 17.48 -30.47
C GLY A 46 -0.49 16.81 -31.61
N MET A 47 0.54 16.03 -31.24
CA MET A 47 0.82 14.70 -31.81
C MET A 47 1.94 13.93 -31.11
N PHE A 48 2.76 14.55 -30.25
CA PHE A 48 3.94 13.90 -29.66
C PHE A 48 3.75 13.30 -28.24
N ILE A 49 2.64 13.59 -27.54
CA ILE A 49 2.48 13.26 -26.12
C ILE A 49 1.90 11.84 -25.90
N THR A 50 1.25 11.23 -26.89
CA THR A 50 0.60 9.91 -26.76
C THR A 50 1.56 8.80 -26.37
N PHE A 51 2.78 8.75 -26.94
CA PHE A 51 3.74 7.67 -26.66
C PHE A 51 4.36 7.76 -25.26
N LEU A 52 4.72 8.98 -24.81
CA LEU A 52 5.24 9.21 -23.46
C LEU A 52 4.17 8.95 -22.40
N LYS A 53 2.93 9.36 -22.67
CA LYS A 53 1.76 9.03 -21.83
C LYS A 53 1.57 7.52 -21.75
N GLN A 54 1.63 6.82 -22.88
CA GLN A 54 1.47 5.36 -22.91
C GLN A 54 2.56 4.64 -22.11
N ARG A 55 3.83 5.06 -22.21
CA ARG A 55 4.92 4.50 -21.40
C ARG A 55 4.73 4.73 -19.90
N LYS A 56 4.38 5.95 -19.49
CA LYS A 56 4.10 6.25 -18.07
C LYS A 56 2.86 5.53 -17.54
N MET A 57 1.84 5.32 -18.37
CA MET A 57 0.69 4.50 -18.01
C MET A 57 1.07 3.03 -17.84
N SER A 58 1.91 2.48 -18.72
CA SER A 58 2.44 1.12 -18.57
C SER A 58 3.27 0.98 -17.29
N GLU A 59 4.14 1.94 -16.99
CA GLU A 59 4.97 1.94 -15.78
C GLU A 59 4.14 2.08 -14.50
N ALA A 60 3.15 2.99 -14.49
CA ALA A 60 2.24 3.11 -13.37
C ALA A 60 1.40 1.84 -13.19
N ARG A 61 1.03 1.16 -14.28
CA ARG A 61 0.32 -0.13 -14.22
C ARG A 61 1.20 -1.19 -13.55
N GLU A 62 2.46 -1.29 -13.94
CA GLU A 62 3.41 -2.24 -13.35
C GLU A 62 3.62 -2.00 -11.85
N GLN A 63 3.83 -0.74 -11.44
CA GLN A 63 3.99 -0.43 -10.02
C GLN A 63 2.72 -0.68 -9.20
N MET A 64 1.55 -0.47 -9.79
CA MET A 64 0.28 -0.77 -9.14
C MET A 64 0.01 -2.27 -9.02
N GLU A 65 0.35 -3.07 -10.03
CA GLU A 65 0.31 -4.53 -9.94
C GLU A 65 1.30 -5.04 -8.87
N ALA A 66 2.46 -4.40 -8.73
CA ALA A 66 3.40 -4.69 -7.65
C ALA A 66 2.85 -4.29 -6.27
N ALA A 67 2.24 -3.11 -6.14
CA ALA A 67 1.57 -2.66 -4.92
C ALA A 67 0.44 -3.60 -4.52
N GLN A 68 -0.36 -4.08 -5.47
CA GLN A 68 -1.41 -5.07 -5.21
C GLN A 68 -0.83 -6.35 -4.61
N ARG A 69 0.21 -6.93 -5.23
CA ARG A 69 0.87 -8.12 -4.68
C ARG A 69 1.45 -7.89 -3.29
N ALA A 70 2.06 -6.72 -3.06
CA ALA A 70 2.64 -6.38 -1.77
C ALA A 70 1.56 -6.20 -0.68
N LEU A 71 0.42 -5.59 -1.03
CA LEU A 71 -0.74 -5.47 -0.15
C LEU A 71 -1.38 -6.83 0.14
N GLU A 72 -1.45 -7.74 -0.84
CA GLU A 72 -1.93 -9.12 -0.63
C GLU A 72 -1.04 -9.86 0.35
N MET A 73 0.29 -9.72 0.21
CA MET A 73 1.24 -10.28 1.17
C MET A 73 1.06 -9.66 2.55
N PHE A 74 0.96 -8.33 2.64
CA PHE A 74 0.73 -7.65 3.91
C PHE A 74 -0.56 -8.11 4.59
N ASN A 75 -1.65 -8.28 3.86
CA ASN A 75 -2.91 -8.79 4.43
C ASN A 75 -2.76 -10.22 4.97
N ARG A 76 -1.93 -11.07 4.35
CA ARG A 76 -1.63 -12.42 4.86
C ARG A 76 -0.81 -12.37 6.15
N GLU A 77 0.25 -11.56 6.20
CA GLU A 77 1.04 -11.42 7.44
C GLU A 77 0.16 -10.85 8.58
N LEU A 78 -0.77 -9.96 8.25
CA LEU A 78 -1.74 -9.47 9.23
C LEU A 78 -2.70 -10.56 9.75
N ASP A 79 -3.03 -11.60 8.97
CA ASP A 79 -3.84 -12.72 9.46
C ASP A 79 -3.13 -13.48 10.57
N ASP A 80 -1.81 -13.65 10.48
CA ASP A 80 -1.02 -14.31 11.51
C ASP A 80 -0.96 -13.45 12.79
N VAL A 81 -0.88 -12.12 12.65
CA VAL A 81 -1.03 -11.16 13.75
C VAL A 81 -2.44 -11.21 14.38
N ARG A 82 -3.51 -11.31 13.58
CA ARG A 82 -4.91 -11.42 14.07
C ARG A 82 -5.12 -12.70 14.88
N ASN A 83 -4.56 -13.82 14.45
CA ASN A 83 -4.70 -15.13 15.12
C ASN A 83 -4.15 -15.13 16.55
N MET A 84 -3.33 -14.14 16.91
CA MET A 84 -2.80 -13.94 18.26
C MET A 84 -3.76 -13.13 19.18
N ASN A 85 -4.99 -12.83 18.74
CA ASN A 85 -6.00 -11.99 19.43
C ASN A 85 -5.55 -10.53 19.64
N LEU A 86 -4.73 -10.01 18.74
CA LEU A 86 -4.36 -8.60 18.75
C LEU A 86 -5.51 -7.77 18.17
N HIS A 87 -6.23 -7.04 19.02
CA HIS A 87 -7.27 -6.08 18.65
C HIS A 87 -6.67 -4.79 18.03
N LEU A 88 -5.78 -4.93 17.05
CA LEU A 88 -5.44 -3.82 16.16
C LEU A 88 -6.62 -3.64 15.19
N HIS A 89 -6.72 -2.50 14.49
CA HIS A 89 -7.83 -2.25 13.55
C HIS A 89 -7.66 -3.04 12.24
N LEU A 90 -7.39 -4.34 12.35
CA LEU A 90 -7.08 -5.23 11.24
C LEU A 90 -8.34 -5.62 10.49
N ASP A 91 -9.50 -5.74 11.15
CA ASP A 91 -10.76 -6.11 10.51
C ASP A 91 -11.18 -5.10 9.42
N ASP A 92 -10.90 -3.82 9.64
CA ASP A 92 -11.15 -2.75 8.66
C ASP A 92 -10.26 -2.89 7.41
N PHE A 93 -9.04 -3.42 7.59
CA PHE A 93 -8.07 -3.57 6.50
C PHE A 93 -8.42 -4.70 5.54
N THR A 94 -8.95 -5.82 6.03
CA THR A 94 -9.36 -6.94 5.16
C THR A 94 -10.41 -6.48 4.16
N ALA A 95 -11.43 -5.77 4.65
CA ALA A 95 -12.48 -5.22 3.80
C ALA A 95 -11.94 -4.19 2.80
N PHE A 96 -10.97 -3.37 3.21
CA PHE A 96 -10.27 -2.46 2.31
C PHE A 96 -9.47 -3.22 1.24
N ALA A 97 -8.72 -4.24 1.63
CA ALA A 97 -7.87 -5.04 0.75
C ALA A 97 -8.72 -5.76 -0.30
N ASP A 98 -9.79 -6.43 0.11
CA ASP A 98 -10.77 -7.06 -0.78
C ASP A 98 -11.33 -6.06 -1.80
N TYR A 99 -11.76 -4.88 -1.34
CA TYR A 99 -12.24 -3.82 -2.23
C TYR A 99 -11.16 -3.32 -3.21
N PHE A 100 -9.94 -3.13 -2.73
CA PHE A 100 -8.81 -2.64 -3.53
C PHE A 100 -8.42 -3.66 -4.62
N PHE A 101 -8.43 -4.95 -4.31
CA PHE A 101 -8.06 -6.04 -5.21
C PHE A 101 -9.14 -6.38 -6.24
N ASP A 102 -10.42 -6.34 -5.86
CA ASP A 102 -11.51 -6.78 -6.75
C ASP A 102 -11.88 -5.73 -7.81
N ASN A 103 -11.89 -4.44 -7.46
CA ASN A 103 -12.55 -3.43 -8.30
C ASN A 103 -11.74 -2.14 -8.53
N GLY A 104 -10.60 -1.98 -7.86
CA GLY A 104 -9.98 -0.67 -7.74
C GLY A 104 -9.23 -0.21 -8.99
N PHE A 105 -8.10 -0.85 -9.27
CA PHE A 105 -7.05 -0.23 -10.07
C PHE A 105 -7.11 -0.56 -11.57
N THR A 106 -7.51 -1.78 -11.95
CA THR A 106 -7.49 -2.23 -13.35
C THR A 106 -8.44 -1.41 -14.22
N ASP A 107 -9.64 -1.10 -13.73
CA ASP A 107 -10.64 -0.31 -14.44
C ASP A 107 -10.23 1.15 -14.64
N LEU A 108 -9.53 1.72 -13.67
CA LEU A 108 -9.07 3.11 -13.73
C LEU A 108 -8.00 3.31 -14.81
N PHE A 109 -7.14 2.31 -15.00
CA PHE A 109 -6.12 2.34 -16.05
C PHE A 109 -6.72 2.14 -17.44
N VAL A 110 -7.68 1.21 -17.59
CA VAL A 110 -8.38 0.98 -18.86
C VAL A 110 -9.16 2.22 -19.31
N GLN A 111 -9.78 2.93 -18.38
CA GLN A 111 -10.60 4.12 -18.68
C GLN A 111 -9.79 5.43 -18.71
N GLY A 112 -8.47 5.39 -18.45
CA GLY A 112 -7.62 6.59 -18.43
C GLY A 112 -7.91 7.55 -17.27
N LYS A 113 -8.52 7.05 -16.19
CA LYS A 113 -8.94 7.81 -15.00
C LYS A 113 -7.77 8.02 -14.02
N ILE A 114 -6.77 8.78 -14.45
CA ILE A 114 -5.54 9.05 -13.67
C ILE A 114 -5.85 9.70 -12.32
N SER A 115 -6.82 10.61 -12.27
CA SER A 115 -7.21 11.30 -11.02
C SER A 115 -7.76 10.32 -9.98
N ASP A 116 -8.62 9.40 -10.43
CA ASP A 116 -9.22 8.38 -9.55
C ASP A 116 -8.15 7.39 -9.09
N ALA A 117 -7.20 7.03 -9.97
CA ALA A 117 -6.09 6.14 -9.62
C ALA A 117 -5.20 6.76 -8.54
N ARG A 118 -4.93 8.08 -8.63
CA ARG A 118 -4.23 8.81 -7.57
C ARG A 118 -5.03 8.82 -6.27
N GLY A 119 -6.35 8.96 -6.34
CA GLY A 119 -7.24 8.88 -5.18
C GLY A 119 -7.09 7.54 -4.45
N GLN A 120 -7.20 6.43 -5.19
CA GLN A 120 -7.04 5.09 -4.62
C GLN A 120 -5.65 4.83 -4.05
N VAL A 121 -4.58 5.25 -4.75
CA VAL A 121 -3.21 5.09 -4.24
C VAL A 121 -3.00 5.88 -2.95
N ASN A 122 -3.49 7.12 -2.87
CA ASN A 122 -3.39 7.90 -1.63
C ASN A 122 -4.16 7.25 -0.49
N HIS A 123 -5.35 6.70 -0.75
CA HIS A 123 -6.13 5.99 0.25
C HIS A 123 -5.40 4.73 0.74
N ALA A 124 -4.83 3.94 -0.18
CA ALA A 124 -4.02 2.78 0.18
C ALA A 124 -2.80 3.14 1.04
N ILE A 125 -2.10 4.24 0.71
CA ILE A 125 -1.00 4.74 1.55
C ILE A 125 -1.49 5.08 2.95
N GLN A 126 -2.64 5.74 3.08
CA GLN A 126 -3.21 6.10 4.38
C GLN A 126 -3.54 4.86 5.22
N GLU A 127 -4.20 3.86 4.64
CA GLU A 127 -4.55 2.63 5.35
C GLU A 127 -3.31 1.84 5.79
N VAL A 128 -2.34 1.65 4.89
CA VAL A 128 -1.11 0.91 5.24
C VAL A 128 -0.27 1.67 6.26
N SER A 129 -0.11 2.99 6.13
CA SER A 129 0.64 3.79 7.11
C SER A 129 -0.02 3.79 8.49
N ARG A 130 -1.36 3.76 8.56
CA ARG A 130 -2.09 3.64 9.82
C ARG A 130 -1.74 2.33 10.53
N LEU A 131 -1.85 1.20 9.83
CA LEU A 131 -1.57 -0.12 10.41
C LEU A 131 -0.09 -0.34 10.69
N GLN A 132 0.79 0.16 9.83
CA GLN A 132 2.23 0.17 10.10
C GLN A 132 2.52 0.83 11.45
N LYS A 133 1.88 1.98 11.73
CA LYS A 133 2.06 2.65 13.01
C LYS A 133 1.54 1.81 14.18
N GLU A 134 0.36 1.22 14.04
CA GLU A 134 -0.20 0.31 15.07
C GLU A 134 0.73 -0.90 15.35
N LEU A 135 1.36 -1.45 14.31
CA LEU A 135 2.35 -2.53 14.44
C LEU A 135 3.66 -2.05 15.10
N GLN A 136 4.14 -0.85 14.76
CA GLN A 136 5.33 -0.25 15.40
C GLN A 136 5.11 -0.01 16.89
N ASP A 137 3.96 0.56 17.26
CA ASP A 137 3.60 0.77 18.65
C ASP A 137 3.58 -0.58 19.40
N ARG A 138 3.10 -1.65 18.76
CA ARG A 138 3.09 -3.01 19.34
C ARG A 138 4.49 -3.64 19.44
N GLU A 139 5.33 -3.47 18.43
CA GLU A 139 6.73 -3.90 18.43
C GLU A 139 7.47 -3.29 19.63
N GLU A 140 7.32 -1.98 19.84
CA GLU A 140 7.93 -1.27 20.97
C GLU A 140 7.46 -1.82 22.33
N GLU A 141 6.17 -2.12 22.49
CA GLU A 141 5.62 -2.73 23.70
C GLU A 141 6.20 -4.12 23.97
N LEU A 142 6.33 -4.95 22.94
CA LEU A 142 6.87 -6.31 23.04
C LEU A 142 8.35 -6.29 23.43
N VAL A 143 9.14 -5.46 22.77
CA VAL A 143 10.56 -5.26 23.10
C VAL A 143 10.70 -4.79 24.54
N TYR A 144 9.88 -3.83 24.99
CA TYR A 144 9.92 -3.34 26.36
C TYR A 144 9.59 -4.43 27.38
N ALA A 145 8.56 -5.24 27.13
CA ALA A 145 8.14 -6.33 28.02
C ALA A 145 9.22 -7.42 28.13
N MET A 146 9.90 -7.74 27.03
CA MET A 146 11.01 -8.71 27.01
C MET A 146 12.23 -8.21 27.80
N ASP A 147 12.52 -6.91 27.76
CA ASP A 147 13.61 -6.29 28.53
C ASP A 147 13.29 -6.17 30.03
N HIS A 148 12.01 -6.16 30.40
CA HIS A 148 11.52 -5.97 31.77
C HIS A 148 10.56 -7.09 32.21
N PRO A 149 11.03 -8.34 32.33
CA PRO A 149 10.17 -9.47 32.67
C PRO A 149 9.58 -9.29 34.07
N ALA A 150 8.26 -9.43 34.19
CA ALA A 150 7.59 -9.43 35.49
C ALA A 150 8.15 -10.58 36.36
N HIS A 151 8.68 -10.24 37.53
CA HIS A 151 9.26 -11.18 38.50
C HIS A 151 8.22 -12.11 39.14
#